data_AF-A0A929DRB3-F1
#
_entry.id   AF-A0A929DRB3-F1
#
_cell.length_a   1.000
_cell.length_b   1.000
_cell.length_c   1.000
_cell.angle_alpha   90.00
_cell.angle_beta   90.00
_cell.angle_gamma   90.00
#
_symmetry.space_group_name_H-M   'P 1'
#
loop_
_entity.id
_entity.type
_entity.pdbx_description
1 polymer ?
#
loop_
_entity_poly.entity_id
_entity_poly.type
_entity_poly.pdbx_seq_one_letter_code
_entity_poly.pdbx_strand_id
1 'polypeptide(L)'
;SHRFRDEVVPQTLEAKVLSDADKLDAIGAIGIARAYALAGRRGQRLWAEPPAGSLAESRSTDYTPVHEFTFKLSWLKDALFTATARQIAEERHRYLVEFFARLEEEVQGKR
;
A
#
# COMPACT_ATOMS: atom_id res chain seq x y z
N SER A 1 16.82 6.13 6.38
CA SER A 1 16.81 5.68 4.96
C SER A 1 15.47 6.02 4.35
N HIS A 2 15.28 7.30 3.97
CA HIS A 2 14.04 7.80 3.37
C HIS A 2 14.14 7.66 1.85
N ARG A 3 13.63 6.57 1.29
CA ARG A 3 13.39 6.46 -0.16
C ARG A 3 11.94 6.85 -0.46
N PHE A 4 11.55 8.06 -0.06
CA PHE A 4 10.68 8.84 -0.90
C PHE A 4 11.64 9.41 -1.95
N ARG A 5 11.79 8.71 -3.08
CA ARG A 5 12.51 9.23 -4.25
C ARG A 5 12.05 10.67 -4.44
N ASP A 6 12.98 11.59 -4.66
CA ASP A 6 12.68 12.92 -5.19
C ASP A 6 11.56 12.76 -6.24
N GLU A 7 10.34 13.19 -5.89
CA GLU A 7 9.18 12.96 -6.74
C GLU A 7 9.35 13.84 -7.96
N VAL A 8 9.90 13.24 -9.02
CA VAL A 8 9.84 13.83 -10.34
C VAL A 8 8.37 13.89 -10.71
N VAL A 9 7.76 15.05 -10.49
CA VAL A 9 6.36 15.29 -10.83
C VAL A 9 6.24 15.13 -12.34
N PRO A 10 5.45 14.15 -12.84
CA PRO A 10 5.33 13.90 -14.26
C PRO A 10 4.70 15.09 -14.97
N GLN A 11 5.40 15.63 -15.96
CA GLN A 11 4.99 16.84 -16.68
C GLN A 11 4.11 16.52 -17.89
N THR A 12 4.41 15.44 -18.62
CA THR A 12 3.65 15.03 -19.80
C THR A 12 2.47 14.12 -19.45
N LEU A 13 1.50 14.00 -20.36
CA LEU A 13 0.37 13.09 -20.18
C LEU A 13 0.81 11.63 -20.10
N GLU A 14 1.75 11.22 -20.96
CA GLU A 14 2.30 9.87 -21.00
C GLU A 14 3.01 9.51 -19.68
N ALA A 15 3.78 10.46 -19.12
CA ALA A 15 4.44 10.26 -17.83
C ALA A 15 3.43 10.15 -16.68
N LYS A 16 2.34 10.93 -16.73
CA LYS A 16 1.23 10.83 -15.75
C LYS A 16 0.54 9.47 -15.85
N VAL A 17 0.21 9.02 -17.06
CA VAL A 17 -0.41 7.71 -17.30
C VAL A 17 0.49 6.58 -16.83
N LEU A 18 1.79 6.63 -17.12
CA LEU A 18 2.75 5.63 -16.66
C LEU A 18 2.88 5.60 -15.13
N SER A 19 2.93 6.79 -14.50
CA SER A 19 2.97 6.89 -13.03
C SER A 19 1.69 6.35 -12.38
N ASP A 20 0.53 6.67 -12.96
CA ASP A 20 -0.76 6.17 -12.47
C ASP A 20 -0.86 4.65 -12.59
N ALA A 21 -0.39 4.07 -13.70
CA ALA A 21 -0.41 2.62 -13.90
C ALA A 21 0.43 1.88 -12.83
N ASP A 22 1.62 2.38 -12.51
CA ASP A 22 2.48 1.81 -11.45
C ASP A 22 1.80 1.88 -10.06
N LYS A 23 1.18 3.02 -9.73
CA LYS A 23 0.44 3.19 -8.46
C LYS A 23 -0.80 2.31 -8.39
N LEU A 24 -1.55 2.18 -9.49
CA LEU A 24 -2.72 1.32 -9.56
C LEU A 24 -2.37 -0.15 -9.32
N ASP A 25 -1.25 -0.62 -9.86
CA ASP A 25 -0.77 -1.98 -9.67
C ASP A 25 -0.33 -2.24 -8.21
N ALA A 26 0.06 -1.20 -7.47
CA ALA A 26 0.42 -1.29 -6.06
C ALA A 26 -0.77 -1.45 -5.09
N ILE A 27 -2.00 -1.21 -5.54
CA ILE A 27 -3.22 -1.29 -4.71
C ILE A 27 -4.19 -2.37 -5.19
N GLY A 28 -5.23 -2.64 -4.39
CA GLY A 28 -6.20 -3.71 -4.65
C GLY A 28 -5.65 -5.11 -4.36
N ALA A 29 -6.33 -6.13 -4.87
CA ALA A 29 -6.02 -7.53 -4.59
C ALA A 29 -4.57 -7.92 -4.96
N ILE A 30 -4.06 -7.45 -6.10
CA ILE A 30 -2.68 -7.70 -6.52
C ILE A 30 -1.68 -7.00 -5.60
N GLY A 31 -1.97 -5.77 -5.17
CA GLY A 31 -1.17 -5.05 -4.19
C GLY A 31 -1.04 -5.80 -2.86
N ILE A 32 -2.16 -6.33 -2.34
CA ILE A 32 -2.17 -7.17 -1.13
C ILE A 32 -1.31 -8.42 -1.34
N ALA A 33 -1.58 -9.20 -2.39
CA ALA A 33 -0.85 -10.42 -2.68
C ALA A 33 0.67 -10.18 -2.77
N ARG A 34 1.07 -9.11 -3.45
CA ARG A 34 2.48 -8.72 -3.58
C ARG A 34 3.09 -8.32 -2.23
N ALA A 35 2.37 -7.57 -1.39
CA ALA A 35 2.86 -7.17 -0.07
C ALA A 35 3.14 -8.40 0.81
N TYR A 36 2.22 -9.36 0.85
CA TYR A 36 2.39 -10.61 1.62
C TYR A 36 3.47 -11.52 1.05
N ALA A 37 3.56 -11.65 -0.28
CA ALA A 37 4.63 -12.42 -0.92
C ALA A 37 6.02 -11.85 -0.59
N LEU A 38 6.15 -10.51 -0.58
CA LEU A 38 7.41 -9.84 -0.22
C LEU A 38 7.75 -10.02 1.26
N ALA A 39 6.75 -9.91 2.14
CA ALA A 39 6.93 -10.16 3.58
C ALA A 39 7.41 -11.60 3.83
N GLY A 40 6.78 -12.59 3.21
CA GLY A 40 7.20 -13.99 3.28
C GLY A 40 8.63 -14.20 2.76
N ARG A 41 8.98 -13.60 1.62
CA ARG A 41 10.35 -13.66 1.07
C ARG A 41 11.39 -13.06 2.01
N ARG A 42 11.01 -12.06 2.82
CA ARG A 42 11.88 -11.36 3.77
C ARG A 42 11.88 -11.98 5.16
N GLY A 43 11.09 -13.02 5.42
CA GLY A 43 10.91 -13.57 6.76
C GLY A 43 10.26 -12.57 7.74
N GLN A 44 9.49 -11.61 7.22
CA GLN A 44 8.77 -10.63 8.01
C GLN A 44 7.50 -11.25 8.59
N ARG A 45 7.05 -10.70 9.73
CA ARG A 45 5.74 -11.05 10.28
C ARG A 45 4.63 -10.66 9.30
N LEU A 46 3.55 -11.44 9.28
CA LEU A 46 2.41 -11.19 8.42
C LEU A 46 1.44 -10.15 9.00
N TRP A 47 1.48 -9.96 10.31
CA TRP A 47 0.68 -9.00 11.05
C TRP A 47 1.42 -8.52 12.30
N ALA A 48 1.26 -7.24 12.60
CA ALA A 48 1.63 -6.60 13.85
C ALA A 48 0.89 -5.26 13.91
N GLU A 49 0.53 -4.82 15.10
CA GLU A 49 -0.13 -3.54 15.29
C GLU A 49 0.80 -2.40 14.86
N PRO A 50 0.35 -1.51 13.95
CA PRO A 50 1.19 -0.42 13.49
C PRO A 50 1.51 0.51 14.67
N PRO A 51 2.78 0.90 14.88
CA PRO A 51 3.18 1.73 16.00
C PRO A 51 2.48 3.09 15.93
N ALA A 52 2.11 3.62 17.10
CA ALA A 52 1.38 4.88 17.25
C ALA A 52 2.13 6.15 16.77
N GLY A 53 3.31 6.04 16.15
CA GLY A 53 4.08 7.23 15.76
C GLY A 53 5.45 7.03 15.13
N SER A 54 5.87 5.82 14.72
CA SER A 54 7.13 5.68 13.97
C SER A 54 6.99 4.76 12.76
N LEU A 55 7.54 5.19 11.64
CA LEU A 55 7.79 4.31 10.50
C LEU A 55 8.78 3.24 10.98
N ALA A 56 8.30 2.03 11.26
CA ALA A 56 9.18 0.89 11.38
C ALA A 56 10.06 0.84 10.14
N GLU A 57 11.37 0.66 10.30
CA GLU A 57 12.27 0.56 9.15
C GLU A 57 11.75 -0.57 8.25
N SER A 58 11.47 -0.29 6.97
CA SER A 58 10.84 -1.24 6.04
C SER A 58 11.61 -2.56 5.82
N ARG A 59 12.83 -2.63 6.37
CA ARG A 59 13.73 -3.79 6.36
C ARG A 59 13.77 -4.55 7.69
N SER A 60 13.12 -4.06 8.74
CA SER A 60 12.95 -4.77 10.00
C SER A 60 12.06 -5.99 9.79
N THR A 61 12.31 -7.05 10.55
CA THR A 61 11.43 -8.24 10.64
C THR A 61 10.04 -7.90 11.20
N ASP A 62 9.94 -6.78 11.94
CA ASP A 62 8.69 -6.30 12.53
C ASP A 62 7.86 -5.45 11.56
N TYR A 63 8.42 -5.08 10.40
CA TYR A 63 7.67 -4.42 9.35
C TYR A 63 6.78 -5.43 8.63
N THR A 64 5.47 -5.19 8.63
CA THR A 64 4.47 -6.10 8.09
C THR A 64 3.70 -5.46 6.93
N PRO A 65 2.95 -6.23 6.14
CA PRO A 65 2.04 -5.67 5.13
C PRO A 65 1.05 -4.64 5.68
N VAL A 66 0.65 -4.75 6.95
CA VAL A 66 -0.20 -3.77 7.64
C VAL A 66 0.49 -2.41 7.75
N HIS A 67 1.81 -2.39 8.02
CA HIS A 67 2.59 -1.15 8.03
C HIS A 67 2.67 -0.52 6.64
N GLU A 68 2.92 -1.33 5.59
CA GLU A 68 2.94 -0.83 4.20
C GLU A 68 1.59 -0.23 3.82
N PHE A 69 0.49 -0.85 4.24
CA PHE A 69 -0.84 -0.30 4.04
C PHE A 69 -1.02 1.04 4.75
N THR A 70 -0.77 1.10 6.06
CA THR A 70 -0.97 2.29 6.88
C THR A 70 -0.14 3.48 6.39
N PHE A 71 1.14 3.26 6.06
CA PHE A 71 2.06 4.33 5.70
C PHE A 71 2.10 4.68 4.23
N LYS A 72 1.62 3.81 3.34
CA LYS A 72 1.80 3.97 1.90
C LYS A 72 0.55 3.69 1.09
N LEU A 73 0.01 2.47 1.18
CA LEU A 73 -1.03 2.05 0.24
C LEU A 73 -2.36 2.78 0.45
N SER A 74 -2.59 3.28 1.67
CA SER A 74 -3.79 4.03 2.05
C SER A 74 -3.94 5.38 1.31
N TRP A 75 -2.86 6.10 1.04
CA TRP A 75 -2.93 7.42 0.38
C TRP A 75 -2.62 7.39 -1.13
N LEU A 76 -2.22 6.24 -1.67
CA LEU A 76 -1.81 6.12 -3.08
C LEU A 76 -2.88 6.56 -4.08
N LYS A 77 -4.17 6.40 -3.75
CA LYS A 77 -5.26 6.85 -4.64
C LYS A 77 -5.29 8.38 -4.81
N ASP A 78 -4.83 9.13 -3.80
CA ASP A 78 -4.83 10.59 -3.81
C ASP A 78 -3.64 11.16 -4.59
N ALA A 79 -2.62 10.33 -4.85
CA ALA A 79 -1.42 10.68 -5.63
C ALA A 79 -1.54 10.37 -7.14
N LEU A 80 -2.77 10.13 -7.63
CA LEU A 80 -3.07 9.84 -9.04
C LEU A 80 -3.36 11.12 -9.83
N PHE A 81 -2.90 11.15 -11.08
CA PHE A 81 -2.96 12.33 -11.94
C PHE A 81 -4.21 12.36 -12.83
N THR A 82 -4.59 11.23 -13.41
CA THR A 82 -5.68 11.14 -14.40
C THR A 82 -7.02 10.78 -13.76
N ALA A 83 -8.12 11.29 -14.35
CA ALA A 83 -9.47 10.98 -13.88
C ALA A 83 -9.79 9.47 -13.97
N THR A 84 -9.39 8.83 -15.06
CA THR A 84 -9.58 7.39 -15.26
C THR A 84 -8.86 6.57 -14.20
N ALA A 85 -7.61 6.93 -13.86
CA ALA A 85 -6.89 6.22 -12.81
C ALA A 85 -7.57 6.36 -11.45
N ARG A 86 -8.06 7.55 -11.10
CA ARG A 86 -8.81 7.77 -9.84
C ARG A 86 -10.07 6.91 -9.77
N GLN A 87 -10.80 6.78 -10.88
CA GLN A 87 -11.98 5.90 -10.96
C GLN A 87 -11.62 4.43 -10.70
N ILE A 88 -10.56 3.92 -11.33
CA ILE A 88 -10.09 2.54 -11.12
C ILE A 88 -9.59 2.35 -9.68
N ALA A 89 -8.90 3.36 -9.14
CA ALA A 89 -8.33 3.30 -7.81
C ALA A 89 -9.38 3.24 -6.71
N GLU A 90 -10.57 3.82 -6.91
CA GLU A 90 -11.61 3.83 -5.89
C GLU A 90 -12.04 2.42 -5.51
N GLU A 91 -12.32 1.56 -6.50
CA GLU A 91 -12.68 0.16 -6.25
C GLU A 91 -11.52 -0.60 -5.59
N ARG A 92 -10.30 -0.44 -6.12
CA ARG A 92 -9.11 -1.13 -5.60
C ARG A 92 -8.76 -0.72 -4.18
N HIS A 93 -8.90 0.57 -3.87
CA HIS A 93 -8.65 1.12 -2.56
C HIS A 93 -9.73 0.69 -1.57
N ARG A 94 -11.02 0.68 -1.97
CA ARG A 94 -12.09 0.15 -1.12
C ARG A 94 -11.82 -1.30 -0.71
N TYR A 95 -11.48 -2.16 -1.67
CA TYR A 95 -11.14 -3.56 -1.35
C TYR A 95 -9.92 -3.68 -0.42
N LEU A 96 -8.92 -2.82 -0.62
CA LEU A 96 -7.73 -2.77 0.22
C LEU A 96 -8.08 -2.44 1.69
N VAL A 97 -8.90 -1.41 1.91
CA VAL A 97 -9.37 -1.01 3.25
C VAL A 97 -10.20 -2.12 3.89
N GLU A 98 -11.15 -2.69 3.15
CA GLU A 98 -12.00 -3.78 3.64
C GLU A 98 -11.18 -5.01 4.04
N PHE A 99 -10.17 -5.37 3.25
CA PHE A 99 -9.27 -6.50 3.56
C PHE A 99 -8.53 -6.27 4.90
N PHE A 100 -7.90 -5.11 5.09
CA PHE A 100 -7.11 -4.86 6.30
C PHE A 100 -7.99 -4.69 7.54
N ALA A 101 -9.17 -4.07 7.41
CA ALA A 101 -10.14 -3.99 8.50
C ALA A 101 -10.60 -5.39 8.93
N ARG A 102 -10.96 -6.24 7.97
CA ARG A 102 -11.37 -7.62 8.25
C ARG A 102 -10.23 -8.45 8.85
N LEU A 103 -9.01 -8.30 8.34
CA LEU A 103 -7.84 -8.98 8.87
C LEU A 103 -7.62 -8.61 10.35
N GLU A 104 -7.77 -7.33 10.70
CA GLU A 104 -7.64 -6.87 12.08
C GLU A 104 -8.71 -7.51 12.98
N GLU A 105 -9.97 -7.56 12.55
CA GLU A 105 -11.04 -8.23 13.29
C GLU A 105 -10.75 -9.72 13.54
N GLU A 106 -10.31 -10.44 12.50
CA GLU A 106 -10.02 -11.88 12.56
C GLU A 106 -8.79 -12.16 13.45
N VAL A 107 -7.73 -11.33 13.38
CA VAL A 107 -6.55 -11.48 14.24
C VAL A 107 -6.88 -11.20 15.72
N GLN A 108 -7.78 -10.26 15.99
CA GLN A 108 -8.21 -9.91 17.35
C GLN A 108 -9.31 -10.84 17.89
N GLY A 109 -9.76 -11.83 17.11
CA GLY A 109 -10.83 -12.75 17.50
C GLY A 109 -12.19 -12.08 17.69
N LYS A 110 -12.43 -10.93 17.04
CA LYS A 110 -13.72 -10.21 17.06
C LYS A 110 -14.70 -10.78 16.03
N ARG A 111 -14.21 -11.62 15.12
CA ARG A 111 -14.92 -12.28 14.03
C ARG A 111 -14.37 -13.68 13.80
#